data_AF-A0AAJ2ZCX2-F1
#
_entry.id   AF-A0AAJ2ZCX2-F1
#
_cell.length_a   1.000
_cell.length_b   1.000
_cell.length_c   1.000
_cell.angle_alpha   90.00
_cell.angle_beta   90.00
_cell.angle_gamma   90.00
#
_symmetry.space_group_name_H-M   'P 1'
#
loop_
_entity.id
_entity.type
_entity.pdbx_description
1 polymer ?
#
loop_
_entity_poly.entity_id
_entity_poly.type
_entity_poly.pdbx_seq_one_letter_code
_entity_poly.pdbx_strand_id
1 'polypeptide(L)'
;MPQTLDRRRLLATAALGGVVGATGLGSLAPEAAFAAEPAAVEPGAPDPNFVEGRISKISGHLLLVTGSDTVLHSIRITDGTSIWKLHPTTFDQVAIGDGLYARGVRLPDGTLAADSVWVNIVNLHAHIAAVGRNLLHLDHKGQRIVAHVVPGRSAAVYNGTPAISDLSLLRVGRHVQVLGAWHPDTNEIDIATVYAAA
;
A
#
# COMPACT_ATOMS: atom_id res chain seq x y z
N MET A 1 -30.74 -11.88 -3.96
CA MET A 1 -29.51 -12.68 -4.03
C MET A 1 -28.36 -11.75 -3.68
N PRO A 2 -27.82 -11.74 -2.44
CA PRO A 2 -26.74 -10.83 -2.10
C PRO A 2 -25.49 -11.28 -2.85
N GLN A 3 -24.91 -10.38 -3.63
CA GLN A 3 -23.64 -10.63 -4.29
C GLN A 3 -22.57 -10.75 -3.21
N THR A 4 -22.11 -11.98 -2.97
CA THR A 4 -20.94 -12.25 -2.16
C THR A 4 -19.79 -11.47 -2.78
N LEU A 5 -19.34 -10.42 -2.08
CA LEU A 5 -18.21 -9.57 -2.44
C LEU A 5 -17.07 -10.45 -2.97
N ASP A 6 -16.76 -10.32 -4.26
CA ASP A 6 -15.56 -10.93 -4.83
C ASP A 6 -14.35 -10.09 -4.38
N ARG A 7 -13.97 -10.30 -3.13
CA ARG A 7 -12.92 -9.58 -2.38
C ARG A 7 -11.59 -9.58 -3.14
N ARG A 8 -11.32 -10.66 -3.87
CA ARG A 8 -10.17 -10.81 -4.79
C ARG A 8 -10.22 -9.82 -5.95
N ARG A 9 -11.40 -9.54 -6.49
CA ARG A 9 -11.59 -8.60 -7.60
C ARG A 9 -11.46 -7.14 -7.15
N LEU A 10 -11.79 -6.87 -5.88
CA LEU A 10 -11.60 -5.56 -5.24
C LEU A 10 -10.10 -5.31 -4.94
N LEU A 11 -9.36 -6.33 -4.49
CA LEU A 11 -7.90 -6.31 -4.37
C LEU A 11 -7.24 -6.07 -5.73
N ALA A 12 -7.72 -6.73 -6.79
CA ALA A 12 -7.21 -6.55 -8.15
C ALA A 12 -7.54 -5.18 -8.75
N THR A 13 -8.70 -4.57 -8.48
CA THR A 13 -9.09 -3.28 -9.10
C THR A 13 -8.59 -2.04 -8.35
N ALA A 14 -8.17 -2.18 -7.09
CA ALA A 14 -7.33 -1.19 -6.43
C ALA A 14 -5.87 -1.27 -6.91
N ALA A 15 -5.42 -2.46 -7.37
CA ALA A 15 -4.07 -2.70 -7.90
C ALA A 15 -3.93 -2.50 -9.43
N LEU A 16 -4.99 -2.63 -10.24
CA LEU A 16 -4.96 -2.55 -11.71
C LEU A 16 -5.07 -1.12 -12.28
N GLY A 17 -4.92 -0.10 -11.43
CA GLY A 17 -4.87 1.31 -11.83
C GLY A 17 -3.46 1.82 -12.10
N GLY A 18 -2.62 1.04 -12.78
CA GLY A 18 -1.29 1.47 -13.21
C GLY A 18 -0.22 0.40 -13.00
N VAL A 19 0.46 0.01 -14.08
CA VAL A 19 1.69 -0.78 -14.03
C VAL A 19 2.73 0.04 -13.25
N VAL A 20 3.15 -0.45 -12.09
CA VAL A 20 4.09 0.25 -11.21
C VAL A 20 5.50 -0.31 -11.41
N GLY A 21 6.27 0.36 -12.27
CA GLY A 21 7.73 0.29 -12.20
C GLY A 21 8.24 1.16 -11.06
N ALA A 22 9.29 0.74 -10.38
CA ALA A 22 10.10 1.59 -9.55
C ALA A 22 11.56 1.28 -9.73
N THR A 23 12.28 2.31 -10.08
CA THR A 23 13.71 2.40 -10.01
C THR A 23 13.97 3.52 -9.01
N GLY A 24 14.19 3.13 -7.76
CA GLY A 24 14.38 4.07 -6.66
C GLY A 24 15.06 3.36 -5.49
N LEU A 25 16.35 3.09 -5.64
CA LEU A 25 17.20 2.64 -4.54
C LEU A 25 17.03 3.61 -3.36
N GLY A 26 16.44 3.11 -2.27
CA GLY A 26 16.46 3.78 -0.96
C GLY A 26 15.36 4.81 -0.66
N SER A 27 14.27 4.88 -1.44
CA SER A 27 13.15 5.74 -1.04
C SER A 27 12.21 5.02 -0.08
N LEU A 28 12.24 5.44 1.20
CA LEU A 28 11.31 5.02 2.25
C LEU A 28 9.90 5.62 2.08
N ALA A 29 9.75 6.55 1.14
CA ALA A 29 8.53 7.29 0.94
C ALA A 29 7.46 6.36 0.32
N PRO A 30 6.26 6.24 0.90
CA PRO A 30 5.19 5.39 0.37
C PRO A 30 4.81 5.76 -1.07
N GLU A 31 4.98 7.02 -1.46
CA GLU A 31 4.77 7.52 -2.82
C GLU A 31 5.70 6.85 -3.82
N ALA A 32 6.92 6.44 -3.43
CA ALA A 32 7.86 5.75 -4.31
C ALA A 32 7.37 4.36 -4.73
N ALA A 33 6.49 3.74 -3.93
CA ALA A 33 5.80 2.52 -4.33
C ALA A 33 4.85 2.77 -5.51
N PHE A 34 4.47 4.02 -5.81
CA PHE A 34 3.49 4.37 -6.84
C PHE A 34 4.04 5.29 -7.94
N ALA A 35 5.13 6.01 -7.69
CA ALA A 35 5.58 7.15 -8.51
C ALA A 35 6.70 6.85 -9.51
N ALA A 36 7.18 5.62 -9.57
CA ALA A 36 8.52 5.44 -10.05
C ALA A 36 8.62 5.08 -11.54
N GLU A 37 9.75 5.44 -12.13
CA GLU A 37 9.89 5.45 -13.59
C GLU A 37 9.92 4.02 -14.12
N PRO A 38 9.24 3.75 -15.26
CA PRO A 38 9.26 2.44 -15.88
C PRO A 38 10.70 2.09 -16.21
N ALA A 39 11.19 0.99 -15.65
CA ALA A 39 12.35 0.31 -16.21
C ALA A 39 12.10 0.08 -17.71
N ALA A 40 13.15 -0.15 -18.49
CA ALA A 40 13.09 -0.53 -19.91
C ALA A 40 12.47 -1.93 -20.11
N VAL A 41 11.31 -2.15 -19.51
CA VAL A 41 10.37 -3.24 -19.67
C VAL A 41 9.38 -2.73 -20.70
N GLU A 42 9.07 -3.55 -21.71
CA GLU A 42 8.10 -3.16 -22.73
C GLU A 42 6.81 -2.64 -22.06
N PRO A 43 6.22 -1.54 -22.53
CA PRO A 43 4.99 -1.02 -21.96
C PRO A 43 3.92 -2.13 -21.84
N GLY A 44 3.56 -2.48 -20.60
CA GLY A 44 2.58 -3.54 -20.30
C GLY A 44 3.17 -4.92 -19.98
N ALA A 45 4.49 -5.12 -20.08
CA ALA A 45 5.13 -6.34 -19.60
C ALA A 45 5.29 -6.31 -18.05
N PRO A 46 5.11 -7.44 -17.34
CA PRO A 46 5.29 -7.51 -15.89
C PRO A 46 6.73 -7.15 -15.50
N ASP A 47 6.90 -6.34 -14.45
CA ASP A 47 8.21 -6.06 -13.86
C ASP A 47 8.72 -7.33 -13.14
N PRO A 48 9.78 -8.00 -13.65
CA PRO A 48 10.27 -9.25 -13.06
C PRO A 48 10.89 -9.05 -11.65
N ASN A 49 11.23 -7.80 -11.31
CA ASN A 49 11.84 -7.40 -10.05
C ASN A 49 10.80 -6.89 -9.03
N PHE A 50 9.52 -7.06 -9.34
CA PHE A 50 8.41 -6.70 -8.48
C PHE A 50 7.62 -7.94 -8.09
N VAL A 51 7.20 -8.00 -6.82
CA VAL A 51 6.31 -9.02 -6.29
C VAL A 51 5.22 -8.35 -5.49
N GLU A 52 3.98 -8.75 -5.72
CA GLU A 52 2.85 -8.42 -4.85
C GLU A 52 2.25 -9.71 -4.27
N GLY A 53 1.56 -9.58 -3.15
CA GLY A 53 0.71 -10.65 -2.67
C GLY A 53 0.53 -10.63 -1.16
N ARG A 54 0.09 -11.76 -0.62
CA ARG A 54 -0.12 -11.95 0.81
C ARG A 54 0.91 -12.90 1.41
N ILE A 55 1.48 -12.53 2.54
CA ILE A 55 2.44 -13.37 3.28
C ILE A 55 1.72 -14.60 3.81
N SER A 56 2.11 -15.78 3.33
CA SER A 56 1.57 -17.07 3.75
C SER A 56 2.47 -17.78 4.77
N LYS A 57 3.78 -17.49 4.77
CA LYS A 57 4.73 -18.04 5.74
C LYS A 57 5.93 -17.10 5.95
N ILE A 58 6.46 -17.09 7.17
CA ILE A 58 7.73 -16.44 7.53
C ILE A 58 8.68 -17.51 8.07
N SER A 59 9.91 -17.57 7.57
CA SER A 59 10.94 -18.51 8.01
C SER A 59 12.30 -17.81 8.09
N GLY A 60 12.66 -17.33 9.29
CA GLY A 60 13.77 -16.41 9.45
C GLY A 60 13.50 -15.13 8.64
N HIS A 61 14.44 -14.71 7.80
CA HIS A 61 14.30 -13.55 6.91
C HIS A 61 13.73 -13.90 5.53
N LEU A 62 13.14 -15.09 5.37
CA LEU A 62 12.48 -15.50 4.14
C LEU A 62 10.96 -15.40 4.30
N LEU A 63 10.32 -14.64 3.41
CA LEU A 63 8.88 -14.55 3.26
C LEU A 63 8.44 -15.46 2.11
N LEU A 64 7.43 -16.29 2.35
CA LEU A 64 6.66 -16.92 1.29
C LEU A 64 5.39 -16.10 1.07
N VAL A 65 5.19 -15.66 -0.16
CA VAL A 65 4.10 -14.76 -0.55
C VAL A 65 3.28 -15.41 -1.63
N THR A 66 1.96 -15.40 -1.47
CA THR A 66 1.02 -15.84 -2.51
C THR A 66 0.52 -14.62 -3.26
N GLY A 67 0.90 -14.51 -4.53
CA GLY A 67 0.44 -13.45 -5.44
C GLY A 67 -1.05 -13.55 -5.73
N SER A 68 -1.64 -12.46 -6.23
CA SER A 68 -3.04 -12.44 -6.67
C SER A 68 -3.29 -13.37 -7.86
N ASP A 69 -2.26 -13.63 -8.66
CA ASP A 69 -2.19 -14.62 -9.73
C ASP A 69 -2.04 -16.07 -9.24
N THR A 70 -2.05 -16.28 -7.91
CA THR A 70 -1.86 -17.55 -7.21
C THR A 70 -0.44 -18.14 -7.28
N VAL A 71 0.52 -17.41 -7.84
CA VAL A 71 1.93 -17.83 -7.87
C VAL A 71 2.53 -17.67 -6.47
N LEU A 72 3.39 -18.61 -6.09
CA LEU A 72 4.17 -18.52 -4.86
C LEU A 72 5.51 -17.84 -5.14
N HIS A 73 5.81 -16.82 -4.37
CA HIS A 73 7.06 -16.07 -4.42
C HIS A 73 7.85 -16.26 -3.13
N SER A 74 9.16 -16.44 -3.27
CA SER A 74 10.10 -16.40 -2.15
C SER A 74 10.79 -15.05 -2.15
N ILE A 75 10.73 -14.34 -1.02
CA ILE A 75 11.33 -13.01 -0.85
C ILE A 75 12.27 -13.07 0.34
N ARG A 76 13.54 -12.70 0.12
CA ARG A 76 14.55 -12.60 1.17
C ARG A 76 14.69 -11.15 1.61
N ILE A 77 14.47 -10.93 2.90
CA ILE A 77 14.74 -9.66 3.59
C ILE A 77 16.19 -9.67 4.05
N THR A 78 16.83 -8.51 3.98
CA THR A 78 18.21 -8.28 4.40
C THR A 78 18.28 -7.06 5.31
N ASP A 79 19.42 -6.83 5.95
CA ASP A 79 19.63 -5.63 6.78
C ASP A 79 19.57 -4.33 5.96
N GLY A 80 19.76 -4.41 4.64
CA GLY A 80 19.61 -3.29 3.72
C GLY A 80 18.18 -3.07 3.20
N THR A 81 17.22 -3.94 3.56
CA THR A 81 15.85 -3.83 3.07
C THR A 81 15.11 -2.70 3.79
N SER A 82 14.62 -1.74 3.03
CA SER A 82 13.73 -0.69 3.48
C SER A 82 12.31 -1.22 3.68
N ILE A 83 11.75 -1.12 4.88
CA ILE A 83 10.40 -1.61 5.17
C ILE A 83 9.50 -0.46 5.60
N TRP A 84 8.33 -0.38 4.97
CA TRP A 84 7.29 0.58 5.32
C TRP A 84 6.01 -0.18 5.71
N LYS A 85 5.42 0.17 6.87
CA LYS A 85 4.09 -0.28 7.30
C LYS A 85 3.44 0.86 8.06
N LEU A 86 2.67 1.70 7.36
CA LEU A 86 2.19 3.03 7.80
C LEU A 86 3.31 4.08 7.98
N HIS A 87 4.46 3.66 8.49
CA HIS A 87 5.69 4.45 8.62
C HIS A 87 6.90 3.56 8.32
N PRO A 88 8.09 4.16 8.09
CA PRO A 88 9.34 3.40 8.06
C PRO A 88 9.49 2.56 9.33
N THR A 89 9.76 1.27 9.16
CA THR A 89 9.75 0.28 10.23
C THR A 89 10.74 -0.85 9.97
N THR A 90 10.75 -1.84 10.86
CA THR A 90 11.63 -3.00 10.85
C THR A 90 10.86 -4.30 10.61
N PHE A 91 11.59 -5.37 10.28
CA PHE A 91 11.02 -6.64 9.85
C PHE A 91 10.14 -7.34 10.89
N ASP A 92 10.38 -7.09 12.18
CA ASP A 92 9.57 -7.63 13.28
C ASP A 92 8.11 -7.16 13.28
N GLN A 93 7.80 -6.09 12.54
CA GLN A 93 6.42 -5.60 12.37
C GLN A 93 5.66 -6.30 11.23
N VAL A 94 6.34 -7.16 10.47
CA VAL A 94 5.77 -7.92 9.35
C VAL A 94 5.19 -9.24 9.87
N ALA A 95 3.94 -9.54 9.49
CA ALA A 95 3.22 -10.71 9.98
C ALA A 95 2.62 -11.56 8.87
N ILE A 96 2.40 -12.84 9.16
CA ILE A 96 1.59 -13.71 8.29
C ILE A 96 0.20 -13.09 8.13
N GLY A 97 -0.31 -13.08 6.90
CA GLY A 97 -1.59 -12.46 6.55
C GLY A 97 -1.49 -11.02 6.06
N ASP A 98 -0.36 -10.33 6.28
CA ASP A 98 -0.13 -9.02 5.67
C ASP A 98 -0.08 -9.13 4.13
N GLY A 99 -0.67 -8.14 3.46
CA GLY A 99 -0.40 -7.87 2.05
C GLY A 99 0.91 -7.10 1.91
N LEU A 100 1.63 -7.29 0.81
CA LEU A 100 2.83 -6.52 0.53
C LEU A 100 3.02 -6.24 -0.96
N TYR A 101 3.78 -5.20 -1.21
CA TYR A 101 4.53 -4.99 -2.43
C TYR A 101 6.01 -5.05 -2.08
N ALA A 102 6.77 -5.81 -2.84
CA ALA A 102 8.21 -5.94 -2.68
C ALA A 102 8.90 -5.69 -4.01
N ARG A 103 10.08 -5.12 -3.90
CA ARG A 103 10.95 -4.85 -5.02
C ARG A 103 12.37 -5.21 -4.66
N GLY A 104 13.15 -5.59 -5.66
CA GLY A 104 14.56 -5.88 -5.47
C GLY A 104 15.15 -6.64 -6.65
N VAL A 105 16.12 -7.49 -6.38
CA VAL A 105 16.84 -8.24 -7.42
C VAL A 105 16.45 -9.70 -7.37
N ARG A 106 16.06 -10.27 -8.52
CA ARG A 106 15.85 -11.71 -8.64
C ARG A 106 17.20 -12.44 -8.64
N LEU A 107 17.35 -13.39 -7.72
CA LEU A 107 18.51 -14.28 -7.66
C LEU A 107 18.35 -15.46 -8.65
N PRO A 108 19.44 -16.16 -9.00
CA PRO A 108 19.38 -17.30 -9.93
C PRO A 108 18.47 -18.46 -9.48
N ASP A 109 18.22 -18.59 -8.18
CA ASP A 109 17.30 -19.58 -7.60
C ASP A 109 15.82 -19.16 -7.67
N GLY A 110 15.54 -17.97 -8.22
CA GLY A 110 14.21 -17.40 -8.31
C GLY A 110 13.74 -16.71 -7.03
N THR A 111 14.57 -16.56 -6.00
CA THR A 111 14.26 -15.73 -4.82
C THR A 111 14.37 -14.25 -5.17
N LEU A 112 13.46 -13.40 -4.67
CA LEU A 112 13.63 -11.94 -4.72
C LEU A 112 14.42 -11.48 -3.50
N ALA A 113 15.64 -10.98 -3.67
CA ALA A 113 16.36 -10.26 -2.62
C ALA A 113 15.83 -8.82 -2.57
N ALA A 114 15.04 -8.50 -1.55
CA ALA A 114 14.29 -7.24 -1.50
C ALA A 114 15.17 -6.05 -1.12
N ASP A 115 15.07 -4.96 -1.87
CA ASP A 115 15.57 -3.65 -1.47
C ASP A 115 14.52 -2.85 -0.68
N SER A 116 13.23 -3.05 -1.01
CA SER A 116 12.12 -2.26 -0.50
C SER A 116 10.88 -3.14 -0.36
N VAL A 117 10.18 -3.00 0.77
CA VAL A 117 8.93 -3.70 1.06
C VAL A 117 7.93 -2.72 1.65
N TRP A 118 6.78 -2.59 1.00
CA TRP A 118 5.65 -1.82 1.49
C TRP A 118 4.54 -2.77 1.93
N VAL A 119 4.26 -2.79 3.22
CA VAL A 119 3.34 -3.71 3.86
C VAL A 119 2.00 -3.02 4.08
N ASN A 120 0.94 -3.68 3.59
CA ASN A 120 -0.45 -3.24 3.62
C ASN A 120 -0.69 -1.86 3.01
N ILE A 121 0.25 -1.31 2.24
CA ILE A 121 0.13 0.04 1.68
C ILE A 121 -1.09 0.15 0.77
N VAL A 122 -1.79 1.27 0.88
CA VAL A 122 -2.89 1.62 -0.01
C VAL A 122 -2.76 3.04 -0.50
N ASN A 123 -3.23 3.25 -1.73
CA ASN A 123 -3.40 4.55 -2.35
C ASN A 123 -4.84 4.65 -2.87
N LEU A 124 -5.69 5.37 -2.14
CA LEU A 124 -7.12 5.40 -2.38
C LEU A 124 -7.56 6.77 -2.86
N HIS A 125 -8.18 6.83 -4.03
CA HIS A 125 -8.95 8.00 -4.47
C HIS A 125 -10.41 7.81 -4.04
N ALA A 126 -10.87 8.60 -3.07
CA ALA A 126 -12.19 8.41 -2.47
C ALA A 126 -12.91 9.74 -2.26
N HIS A 127 -14.21 9.67 -1.98
CA HIS A 127 -14.96 10.81 -1.47
C HIS A 127 -15.21 10.66 0.03
N ILE A 128 -15.16 11.78 0.77
CA ILE A 128 -15.44 11.79 2.20
C ILE A 128 -16.95 11.71 2.39
N ALA A 129 -17.44 10.58 2.89
CA ALA A 129 -18.86 10.37 3.20
C ALA A 129 -19.24 10.90 4.59
N ALA A 130 -18.33 10.82 5.58
CA ALA A 130 -18.52 11.43 6.89
C ALA A 130 -17.16 11.66 7.60
N VAL A 131 -17.13 12.63 8.52
CA VAL A 131 -15.97 12.96 9.35
C VAL A 131 -16.34 12.74 10.82
N GLY A 132 -15.61 11.88 11.50
CA GLY A 132 -15.66 11.67 12.94
C GLY A 132 -14.45 12.28 13.64
N ARG A 133 -14.34 12.08 14.96
CA ARG A 133 -13.24 12.65 15.76
C ARG A 133 -11.86 12.18 15.29
N ASN A 134 -11.70 10.86 15.13
CA ASN A 134 -10.45 10.20 14.71
C ASN A 134 -10.68 9.29 13.49
N LEU A 135 -11.73 9.56 12.71
CA LEU A 135 -12.21 8.66 11.67
C LEU A 135 -12.65 9.47 10.45
N LEU A 136 -12.33 9.00 9.26
CA LEU A 136 -12.96 9.39 8.02
C LEU A 136 -13.73 8.18 7.48
N HIS A 137 -15.00 8.36 7.19
CA HIS A 137 -15.74 7.41 6.38
C HIS A 137 -15.56 7.82 4.92
N LEU A 138 -14.94 6.94 4.16
CA LEU A 138 -14.63 7.13 2.75
C LEU A 138 -15.54 6.24 1.93
N ASP A 139 -15.91 6.72 0.75
CA ASP A 139 -16.46 5.87 -0.29
C ASP A 139 -15.52 5.88 -1.50
N HIS A 140 -15.10 4.67 -1.86
CA HIS A 140 -14.30 4.39 -3.03
C HIS A 140 -15.14 3.55 -3.99
N LYS A 141 -15.66 4.18 -5.05
CA LYS A 141 -16.44 3.51 -6.10
C LYS A 141 -17.65 2.73 -5.53
N GLY A 142 -18.38 3.31 -4.58
CA GLY A 142 -19.55 2.69 -3.94
C GLY A 142 -19.21 1.71 -2.81
N GLN A 143 -17.94 1.64 -2.39
CA GLN A 143 -17.48 0.78 -1.30
C GLN A 143 -17.09 1.63 -0.09
N ARG A 144 -17.66 1.30 1.06
CA ARG A 144 -17.38 2.00 2.32
C ARG A 144 -16.06 1.53 2.92
N ILE A 145 -15.17 2.49 3.17
CA ILE A 145 -13.90 2.31 3.86
C ILE A 145 -13.91 3.17 5.13
N VAL A 146 -13.39 2.61 6.22
CA VAL A 146 -13.20 3.35 7.49
C VAL A 146 -11.72 3.68 7.63
N ALA A 147 -11.38 4.95 7.62
CA ALA A 147 -10.00 5.41 7.71
C ALA A 147 -9.73 6.06 9.07
N HIS A 148 -8.80 5.49 9.83
CA HIS A 148 -8.43 5.91 11.17
C HIS A 148 -7.32 6.95 11.13
N VAL A 149 -7.55 8.04 11.87
CA VAL A 149 -6.51 9.03 12.16
C VAL A 149 -5.65 8.48 13.29
N VAL A 150 -4.37 8.27 13.01
CA VAL A 150 -3.39 7.77 13.96
C VAL A 150 -2.61 8.94 14.56
N PRO A 151 -2.77 9.22 15.87
CA PRO A 151 -2.09 10.34 16.52
C PRO A 151 -0.58 10.32 16.32
N GLY A 152 -0.01 11.46 15.96
CA GLY A 152 1.44 11.61 15.72
C GLY A 152 1.97 10.96 14.44
N ARG A 153 1.09 10.36 13.61
CA ARG A 153 1.48 9.73 12.34
C ARG A 153 0.69 10.27 11.15
N SER A 154 -0.63 10.37 11.28
CA SER A 154 -1.47 10.87 10.21
C SER A 154 -1.21 12.33 9.94
N ALA A 155 -1.10 12.68 8.66
CA ALA A 155 -0.99 14.04 8.19
C ALA A 155 -1.99 14.33 7.06
N ALA A 156 -2.21 15.62 6.80
CA ALA A 156 -2.93 16.11 5.64
C ALA A 156 -2.08 17.11 4.86
N VAL A 157 -2.21 17.05 3.54
CA VAL A 157 -1.62 17.96 2.57
C VAL A 157 -2.78 18.64 1.85
N TYR A 158 -2.84 19.97 1.93
CA TYR A 158 -3.90 20.77 1.30
C TYR A 158 -3.31 21.59 0.16
N ASN A 159 -3.83 21.46 -1.06
CA ASN A 159 -3.36 22.27 -2.20
C ASN A 159 -1.83 22.29 -2.38
N GLY A 160 -1.14 21.18 -2.10
CA GLY A 160 0.32 21.08 -2.22
C GLY A 160 1.11 21.79 -1.12
N THR A 161 0.47 22.21 -0.02
CA THR A 161 1.19 22.71 1.17
C THR A 161 1.99 21.59 1.84
N PRO A 162 2.96 21.93 2.72
CA PRO A 162 3.58 20.96 3.59
C PRO A 162 2.55 20.14 4.37
N ALA A 163 2.89 18.89 4.66
CA ALA A 163 2.06 17.99 5.44
C ALA A 163 1.92 18.51 6.88
N ILE A 164 0.68 18.58 7.37
CA ILE A 164 0.36 19.01 8.74
C ILE A 164 -0.49 17.95 9.45
N SER A 165 -0.39 17.88 10.77
CA SER A 165 -1.20 16.94 11.57
C SER A 165 -2.67 17.37 11.71
N ASP A 166 -3.03 18.56 11.24
CA ASP A 166 -4.40 19.06 11.33
C ASP A 166 -5.27 18.60 10.15
N LEU A 167 -6.19 17.69 10.44
CA LEU A 167 -7.19 17.19 9.49
C LEU A 167 -8.50 18.01 9.50
N SER A 168 -8.56 19.10 10.27
CA SER A 168 -9.78 19.88 10.50
C SER A 168 -10.34 20.57 9.25
N LEU A 169 -9.55 20.70 8.17
CA LEU A 169 -9.99 21.31 6.91
C LEU A 169 -10.65 20.30 5.97
N LEU A 170 -10.62 19.00 6.28
CA LEU A 170 -11.35 17.99 5.52
C LEU A 170 -12.86 18.20 5.64
N ARG A 171 -13.58 18.02 4.52
CA ARG A 171 -15.03 18.28 4.43
C ARG A 171 -15.74 17.11 3.76
N VAL A 172 -16.93 16.80 4.26
CA VAL A 172 -17.83 15.82 3.63
C VAL A 172 -18.14 16.25 2.20
N GLY A 173 -18.22 15.27 1.29
CA GLY A 173 -18.47 15.46 -0.13
C GLY A 173 -17.25 15.82 -0.97
N ARG A 174 -16.08 16.05 -0.35
CA ARG A 174 -14.83 16.33 -1.09
C ARG A 174 -14.14 15.04 -1.52
N HIS A 175 -13.45 15.14 -2.65
CA HIS A 175 -12.54 14.10 -3.12
C HIS A 175 -11.19 14.25 -2.44
N VAL A 176 -10.62 13.11 -2.07
CA VAL A 176 -9.29 13.02 -1.46
C VAL A 176 -8.53 11.85 -2.06
N GLN A 177 -7.21 11.96 -2.02
CA GLN A 177 -6.32 10.81 -2.15
C GLN A 177 -5.80 10.46 -0.76
N VAL A 178 -5.83 9.19 -0.39
CA VAL A 178 -5.37 8.73 0.92
C VAL A 178 -4.28 7.69 0.73
N LEU A 179 -3.10 8.00 1.27
CA LEU A 179 -2.05 7.01 1.53
C LEU A 179 -2.21 6.48 2.94
N GLY A 180 -2.12 5.16 3.10
CA GLY A 180 -2.34 4.52 4.38
C GLY A 180 -1.91 3.07 4.41
N ALA A 181 -2.21 2.41 5.52
CA ALA A 181 -1.99 0.99 5.70
C ALA A 181 -3.33 0.28 5.97
N TRP A 182 -3.63 -0.76 5.21
CA TRP A 182 -4.83 -1.58 5.37
C TRP A 182 -4.73 -2.45 6.63
N HIS A 183 -5.86 -2.63 7.29
CA HIS A 183 -6.03 -3.65 8.33
C HIS A 183 -6.46 -4.96 7.67
N PRO A 184 -5.60 -6.00 7.64
CA PRO A 184 -5.89 -7.24 6.92
C PRO A 184 -7.28 -7.78 7.23
N ASP A 185 -7.97 -8.24 6.19
CA ASP A 185 -9.29 -8.89 6.26
C ASP A 185 -10.49 -8.02 6.69
N THR A 186 -10.24 -6.72 6.95
CA THR A 186 -11.28 -5.71 7.23
C THR A 186 -11.51 -4.77 6.04
N ASN A 187 -12.39 -3.79 6.21
CA ASN A 187 -12.54 -2.62 5.32
C ASN A 187 -11.98 -1.33 5.94
N GLU A 188 -11.00 -1.49 6.82
CA GLU A 188 -10.42 -0.40 7.61
C GLU A 188 -8.96 -0.11 7.20
N ILE A 189 -8.58 1.15 7.31
CA ILE A 189 -7.21 1.62 7.05
C ILE A 189 -6.74 2.56 8.15
N ASP A 190 -5.44 2.60 8.39
CA ASP A 190 -4.79 3.70 9.10
C ASP A 190 -4.28 4.73 8.09
N ILE A 191 -4.49 6.01 8.39
CA ILE A 191 -4.07 7.11 7.53
C ILE A 191 -2.58 7.42 7.76
N ALA A 192 -1.78 7.37 6.69
CA ALA A 192 -0.46 8.01 6.68
C ALA A 192 -0.62 9.49 6.26
N THR A 193 -1.13 9.71 5.06
CA THR A 193 -1.30 11.06 4.50
C THR A 193 -2.62 11.16 3.73
N VAL A 194 -3.37 12.24 3.97
CA VAL A 194 -4.53 12.63 3.15
C VAL A 194 -4.14 13.82 2.28
N TYR A 195 -4.31 13.70 0.96
CA TYR A 195 -4.17 14.81 0.02
C TYR A 195 -5.55 15.30 -0.36
N ALA A 196 -5.79 16.59 -0.14
CA ALA A 196 -7.04 17.25 -0.45
C ALA A 196 -6.80 18.51 -1.28
N ALA A 197 -7.60 18.70 -2.32
CA ALA A 197 -7.79 20.02 -2.90
C ALA A 197 -8.86 20.74 -2.07
N ALA A 198 -8.55 21.94 -1.55
CA ALA A 198 -9.46 22.68 -0.66
C ALA A 198 -10.75 23.14 -1.38
#